data_AF-A0A8S1MJM2-F1
#
_entry.id   AF-A0A8S1MJM2-F1
#
_cell.length_a   1.000
_cell.length_b   1.000
_cell.length_c   1.000
_cell.angle_alpha   90.00
_cell.angle_beta   90.00
_cell.angle_gamma   90.00
#
_symmetry.space_group_name_H-M   'P 1'
#
loop_
_entity.id
_entity.type
_entity.pdbx_description
1 polymer ?
#
loop_
_entity_poly.entity_id
_entity_poly.type
_entity_poly.pdbx_seq_one_letter_code
_entity_poly.pdbx_strand_id
1 'polypeptide(L)'
;MQITYVGEYINGKKCGLWDVFEQNIFTGGGLYDANGLKHRKWIDLSDNFKDYIHIVYIGEYINGKKCGMWETLFRYDKENNFEKIFSGQFNDQGQKNGKWIELSDNFDYTCQVIYQGKYQNGIQIDRWDSMYRLDDDRGFIYIGEGFFDEKGQKYGKWIELWDNFKDESQVIFKGEYNNNKKFGHWQTMFRYSCNNSFEIIGGGHYNNDGLKQGRWIDLSECFSLDHQVIRQGEYKFGKKCNCWVVMKREREKKNDVFQIMDSKNQQIYSDQNY
;
A
#
# COMPACT_ATOMS: atom_id res chain seq x y z
N MET A 1 16.22 -4.10 15.14
CA MET A 1 17.21 -4.25 14.05
C MET A 1 18.40 -3.28 14.10
N GLN A 2 19.62 -3.74 13.83
CA GLN A 2 20.80 -2.88 13.56
C GLN A 2 21.41 -3.28 12.21
N ILE A 3 21.60 -2.30 11.32
CA ILE A 3 22.23 -2.48 10.01
C ILE A 3 23.61 -1.82 10.03
N THR A 4 24.63 -2.56 9.62
CA THR A 4 26.02 -2.11 9.52
C THR A 4 26.47 -2.12 8.07
N TYR A 5 27.10 -1.03 7.63
CA TYR A 5 27.68 -0.93 6.29
C TYR A 5 29.21 -0.96 6.40
N VAL A 6 29.84 -1.84 5.65
CA VAL A 6 31.29 -2.02 5.64
C VAL A 6 31.81 -1.80 4.23
N GLY A 7 32.80 -0.91 4.09
CA GLY A 7 33.43 -0.64 2.81
C GLY A 7 34.45 0.48 2.90
N GLU A 8 35.12 0.77 1.78
CA GLU A 8 36.20 1.75 1.73
C GLU A 8 35.68 3.14 1.34
N TYR A 9 36.36 4.16 1.89
CA TYR A 9 36.21 5.53 1.46
C TYR A 9 37.50 6.03 0.81
N ILE A 10 37.37 6.70 -0.33
CA ILE A 10 38.45 7.43 -0.99
C ILE A 10 38.00 8.87 -1.16
N ASN A 11 38.74 9.82 -0.58
CA ASN A 11 38.41 11.26 -0.61
C ASN A 11 36.97 11.57 -0.13
N GLY A 12 36.51 10.89 0.93
CA GLY A 12 35.18 11.07 1.50
C GLY A 12 34.04 10.46 0.69
N LYS A 13 34.33 9.71 -0.38
CA LYS A 13 33.33 9.00 -1.20
C LYS A 13 33.47 7.49 -1.02
N LYS A 14 32.33 6.79 -1.03
CA LYS A 14 32.32 5.31 -1.03
C LYS A 14 33.01 4.81 -2.30
N CYS A 15 33.89 3.83 -2.20
CA CYS A 15 34.57 3.23 -3.36
C CYS A 15 34.71 1.73 -3.13
N GLY A 16 34.77 0.96 -4.22
CA GLY A 16 35.00 -0.49 -4.15
C GLY A 16 33.81 -1.26 -3.60
N LEU A 17 34.08 -2.42 -3.02
CA LEU A 17 33.07 -3.31 -2.46
C LEU A 17 32.48 -2.73 -1.18
N TRP A 18 31.15 -2.75 -1.08
CA TRP A 18 30.40 -2.34 0.09
C TRP A 18 29.42 -3.44 0.47
N ASP A 19 29.60 -3.98 1.66
CA ASP A 19 28.76 -5.03 2.23
C ASP A 19 27.82 -4.44 3.28
N VAL A 20 26.61 -4.98 3.35
CA VAL A 20 25.57 -4.62 4.30
C VAL A 20 25.29 -5.83 5.17
N PHE A 21 25.48 -5.66 6.47
CA PHE A 21 25.27 -6.70 7.46
C PHE A 21 24.11 -6.35 8.39
N GLU A 22 23.33 -7.36 8.74
CA GLU A 22 22.34 -7.30 9.80
C GLU A 22 22.71 -8.33 10.86
N GLN A 23 23.05 -7.88 12.07
CA GLN A 23 23.53 -8.78 13.15
C GLN A 23 24.66 -9.72 12.69
N ASN A 24 25.64 -9.19 11.93
CA ASN A 24 26.77 -9.94 11.35
C ASN A 24 26.41 -10.94 10.24
N ILE A 25 25.17 -10.97 9.77
CA ILE A 25 24.75 -11.75 8.61
C ILE A 25 24.78 -10.83 7.38
N PHE A 26 25.45 -11.27 6.32
CA PHE A 26 25.45 -10.54 5.05
C PHE A 26 24.04 -10.50 4.46
N THR A 27 23.54 -9.30 4.17
CA THR A 27 22.16 -9.06 3.75
C THR A 27 22.09 -8.32 2.41
N GLY A 28 23.12 -7.54 2.06
CA GLY A 28 23.17 -6.85 0.77
C GLY A 28 24.50 -6.17 0.52
N GLY A 29 24.57 -5.37 -0.54
CA GLY A 29 25.83 -4.73 -0.93
C GLY A 29 26.03 -4.63 -2.43
N GLY A 30 27.19 -4.10 -2.84
CA GLY A 30 27.59 -3.95 -4.24
C GLY A 30 28.89 -3.16 -4.41
N LEU A 31 29.16 -2.71 -5.63
CA LEU A 31 30.42 -2.05 -6.01
C LEU A 31 30.25 -0.57 -6.35
N TYR A 32 30.81 0.32 -5.55
CA TYR A 32 30.92 1.73 -5.92
C TYR A 32 32.08 1.95 -6.91
N ASP A 33 31.86 2.83 -7.89
CA ASP A 33 32.91 3.31 -8.79
C ASP A 33 33.80 4.38 -8.12
N ALA A 34 34.83 4.86 -8.84
CA ALA A 34 35.76 5.89 -8.35
C ALA A 34 35.09 7.25 -8.08
N ASN A 35 33.87 7.48 -8.58
CA ASN A 35 33.10 8.69 -8.34
C ASN A 35 32.13 8.57 -7.16
N GLY A 36 32.05 7.39 -6.54
CA GLY A 36 31.11 7.08 -5.46
C GLY A 36 29.70 6.76 -5.93
N LEU A 37 29.53 6.34 -7.18
CA LEU A 37 28.25 5.90 -7.73
C LEU A 37 28.15 4.38 -7.69
N LYS A 38 26.95 3.87 -7.42
CA LYS A 38 26.68 2.43 -7.50
C LYS A 38 26.92 1.93 -8.93
N HIS A 39 27.58 0.78 -9.05
CA HIS A 39 27.94 0.18 -10.33
C HIS A 39 27.84 -1.36 -10.27
N ARG A 40 27.47 -2.00 -11.40
CA ARG A 40 27.27 -3.45 -11.54
C ARG A 40 26.21 -3.99 -10.58
N LYS A 41 26.31 -5.27 -10.24
CA LYS A 41 25.36 -6.00 -9.40
C LYS A 41 25.26 -5.40 -8.01
N TRP A 42 24.03 -5.30 -7.52
CA TRP A 42 23.71 -4.77 -6.22
C TRP A 42 22.56 -5.55 -5.58
N ILE A 43 22.57 -5.58 -4.26
CA ILE A 43 21.46 -6.03 -3.42
C ILE A 43 21.05 -4.85 -2.54
N ASP A 44 19.95 -4.19 -2.89
CA ASP A 44 19.38 -3.09 -2.10
C ASP A 44 18.42 -3.65 -1.05
N LEU A 45 18.48 -3.13 0.17
CA LEU A 45 17.47 -3.40 1.19
C LEU A 45 16.25 -2.51 0.92
N SER A 46 15.05 -3.04 1.17
CA SER A 46 13.82 -2.24 1.12
C SER A 46 13.72 -1.27 2.29
N ASP A 47 12.98 -0.17 2.11
CA ASP A 47 12.63 0.73 3.23
C ASP A 47 11.75 0.02 4.27
N ASN A 48 11.05 -1.05 3.86
CA ASN A 48 10.27 -1.93 4.72
C ASN A 48 11.06 -3.12 5.29
N PHE A 49 12.39 -3.07 5.24
CA PHE A 49 13.24 -4.10 5.86
C PHE A 49 13.08 -4.03 7.39
N LYS A 50 12.44 -5.05 7.98
CA LYS A 50 12.06 -5.13 9.41
C LYS A 50 12.48 -6.49 9.98
N ASP A 51 12.51 -6.63 11.31
CA ASP A 51 13.04 -7.82 12.00
C ASP A 51 12.43 -9.17 11.55
N TYR A 52 11.19 -9.17 11.02
CA TYR A 52 10.47 -10.37 10.55
C TYR A 52 10.19 -10.38 9.05
N ILE A 53 10.64 -9.35 8.31
CA ILE A 53 10.41 -9.26 6.86
C ILE A 53 11.62 -8.64 6.21
N HIS A 54 12.30 -9.47 5.43
CA HIS A 54 13.47 -9.06 4.68
C HIS A 54 13.11 -9.01 3.21
N ILE A 55 12.94 -7.79 2.70
CA ILE A 55 12.76 -7.54 1.26
C ILE A 55 14.05 -6.96 0.72
N VAL A 56 14.60 -7.60 -0.31
CA VAL A 56 15.76 -7.09 -1.04
C VAL A 56 15.47 -6.98 -2.52
N TYR A 57 16.14 -6.04 -3.17
CA TYR A 57 16.09 -5.85 -4.61
C TYR A 57 17.45 -6.17 -5.22
N ILE A 58 17.50 -7.12 -6.15
CA ILE A 58 18.73 -7.53 -6.82
C ILE A 58 18.69 -7.09 -8.26
N GLY A 59 19.74 -6.40 -8.70
CA GLY A 59 19.86 -5.99 -10.11
C GLY A 59 21.17 -5.29 -10.36
N GLU A 60 21.23 -4.51 -11.43
CA GLU A 60 22.45 -3.81 -11.84
C GLU A 60 22.28 -2.30 -11.81
N TYR A 61 23.38 -1.62 -11.48
CA TYR A 61 23.53 -0.18 -11.60
C TYR A 61 24.55 0.19 -12.69
N ILE A 62 24.24 1.24 -13.44
CA ILE A 62 25.17 1.92 -14.35
C ILE A 62 25.17 3.40 -13.98
N ASN A 63 26.33 3.94 -13.62
CA ASN A 63 26.51 5.34 -13.22
C ASN A 63 25.51 5.79 -12.14
N GLY A 64 25.29 4.95 -11.13
CA GLY A 64 24.36 5.24 -10.03
C GLY A 64 22.87 5.10 -10.36
N LYS A 65 22.50 4.66 -11.57
CA LYS A 65 21.11 4.40 -11.98
C LYS A 65 20.83 2.91 -12.08
N LYS A 66 19.67 2.46 -11.62
CA LYS A 66 19.18 1.09 -11.81
C LYS A 66 18.97 0.83 -13.30
N CYS A 67 19.42 -0.30 -13.83
CA CYS A 67 19.26 -0.66 -15.24
C CYS A 67 18.97 -2.16 -15.39
N GLY A 68 18.37 -2.54 -16.52
CA GLY A 68 18.14 -3.95 -16.85
C GLY A 68 17.11 -4.61 -15.94
N MET A 69 17.23 -5.92 -15.77
CA MET A 69 16.31 -6.71 -14.95
C MET A 69 16.62 -6.55 -13.47
N TRP A 70 15.58 -6.37 -12.67
CA TRP A 70 15.62 -6.25 -11.22
C TRP A 70 14.64 -7.23 -10.60
N GLU A 71 15.11 -8.01 -9.63
CA GLU A 71 14.33 -9.01 -8.91
C GLU A 71 13.99 -8.50 -7.52
N THR A 72 12.77 -8.74 -7.06
CA THR A 72 12.35 -8.52 -5.68
C THR A 72 12.30 -9.86 -4.98
N LEU A 73 13.12 -10.02 -3.96
CA LEU A 73 13.18 -11.22 -3.14
C LEU A 73 12.68 -10.92 -1.73
N PHE A 74 12.05 -11.90 -1.11
CA PHE A 74 11.45 -11.80 0.22
C PHE A 74 11.71 -13.05 1.04
N ARG A 75 11.78 -12.90 2.37
CA ARG A 75 11.74 -14.00 3.35
C ARG A 75 11.22 -13.50 4.70
N TYR A 76 10.62 -14.42 5.48
CA TYR A 76 10.05 -14.17 6.81
C TYR A 76 11.07 -14.12 7.94
N ASP A 77 12.17 -14.83 7.81
CA ASP A 77 13.22 -14.78 8.81
C ASP A 77 14.58 -15.02 8.16
N LYS A 78 15.62 -15.05 8.99
CA LYS A 78 17.00 -15.22 8.52
C LYS A 78 17.34 -16.67 8.17
N GLU A 79 16.57 -17.60 8.70
CA GLU A 79 16.74 -19.05 8.53
C GLU A 79 16.12 -19.53 7.22
N ASN A 80 15.10 -18.80 6.74
CA ASN A 80 14.42 -19.04 5.49
C ASN A 80 15.23 -18.56 4.27
N ASN A 81 15.04 -19.29 3.17
CA ASN A 81 15.56 -18.89 1.87
C ASN A 81 14.76 -17.70 1.33
N PHE A 82 15.42 -16.87 0.53
CA PHE A 82 14.75 -15.84 -0.23
C PHE A 82 13.87 -16.46 -1.31
N GLU A 83 12.60 -16.08 -1.31
CA GLU A 83 11.65 -16.36 -2.37
C GLU A 83 11.61 -15.19 -3.35
N LYS A 84 11.64 -15.50 -4.64
CA LYS A 84 11.43 -14.49 -5.67
C LYS A 84 9.95 -14.16 -5.75
N ILE A 85 9.58 -12.93 -5.38
CA ILE A 85 8.21 -12.42 -5.58
C ILE A 85 8.02 -12.05 -7.05
N PHE A 86 8.97 -11.29 -7.63
CA PHE A 86 8.81 -10.75 -8.97
C PHE A 86 10.12 -10.27 -9.61
N SER A 87 10.07 -9.92 -10.90
CA SER A 87 11.14 -9.23 -11.62
C SER A 87 10.61 -8.16 -12.60
N GLY A 88 11.12 -6.94 -12.52
CA GLY A 88 10.80 -5.82 -13.43
C GLY A 88 12.03 -5.31 -14.17
N GLN A 89 11.83 -4.51 -15.23
CA GLN A 89 12.93 -3.98 -16.04
C GLN A 89 13.03 -2.45 -15.98
N PHE A 90 14.23 -1.93 -15.73
CA PHE A 90 14.55 -0.52 -15.90
C PHE A 90 15.12 -0.25 -17.30
N ASN A 91 14.74 0.87 -17.91
CA ASN A 91 15.33 1.37 -19.16
C ASN A 91 16.70 2.04 -18.90
N ASP A 92 17.38 2.47 -19.97
CA ASP A 92 18.72 3.10 -19.89
C ASP A 92 18.73 4.45 -19.15
N GLN A 93 17.56 5.05 -18.93
CA GLN A 93 17.41 6.28 -18.14
C GLN A 93 17.20 5.99 -16.64
N GLY A 94 17.10 4.73 -16.25
CA GLY A 94 16.80 4.29 -14.89
C GLY A 94 15.33 4.37 -14.51
N GLN A 95 14.43 4.33 -15.50
CA GLN A 95 12.99 4.37 -15.28
C GLN A 95 12.38 2.98 -15.45
N LYS A 96 11.38 2.65 -14.62
CA LYS A 96 10.61 1.41 -14.72
C LYS A 96 9.94 1.31 -16.09
N ASN A 97 10.02 0.14 -16.72
CA ASN A 97 9.42 -0.14 -18.02
C ASN A 97 8.91 -1.59 -18.09
N GLY A 98 7.81 -1.82 -18.80
CA GLY A 98 7.22 -3.16 -18.94
C GLY A 98 6.38 -3.57 -17.72
N LYS A 99 6.27 -4.87 -17.45
CA LYS A 99 5.46 -5.39 -16.32
C LYS A 99 6.19 -5.20 -14.99
N TRP A 100 5.44 -4.80 -13.97
CA TRP A 100 5.94 -4.54 -12.63
C TRP A 100 5.01 -5.06 -11.55
N ILE A 101 5.61 -5.41 -10.41
CA ILE A 101 4.91 -5.63 -9.15
C ILE A 101 5.50 -4.66 -8.13
N GLU A 102 4.63 -3.91 -7.48
CA GLU A 102 4.94 -3.05 -6.33
C GLU A 102 4.42 -3.71 -5.06
N LEU A 103 5.16 -3.54 -3.97
CA LEU A 103 4.68 -3.92 -2.64
C LEU A 103 3.89 -2.75 -2.05
N SER A 104 2.86 -3.04 -1.27
CA SER A 104 2.19 -2.02 -0.46
C SER A 104 3.13 -1.39 0.56
N ASP A 105 2.88 -0.13 0.93
CA ASP A 105 3.63 0.53 2.00
C ASP A 105 3.50 -0.22 3.33
N ASN A 106 2.35 -0.87 3.53
CA ASN A 106 2.07 -1.74 4.68
C ASN A 106 2.36 -3.21 4.40
N PHE A 107 3.23 -3.53 3.43
CA PHE A 107 3.61 -4.91 3.17
C PHE A 107 4.31 -5.48 4.42
N ASP A 108 3.59 -6.31 5.16
CA ASP A 108 4.08 -6.96 6.37
C ASP A 108 3.53 -8.40 6.53
N TYR A 109 3.75 -9.01 7.69
CA TYR A 109 3.38 -10.41 7.95
C TYR A 109 1.85 -10.60 8.04
N THR A 110 1.12 -9.52 8.35
CA THR A 110 -0.35 -9.47 8.44
C THR A 110 -1.00 -8.80 7.23
N CYS A 111 -0.20 -8.36 6.25
CA CYS A 111 -0.67 -7.65 5.08
C CYS A 111 0.31 -7.82 3.92
N GLN A 112 0.15 -8.87 3.13
CA GLN A 112 0.96 -9.08 1.93
C GLN A 112 0.19 -8.63 0.68
N VAL A 113 0.07 -7.32 0.52
CA VAL A 113 -0.56 -6.71 -0.65
C VAL A 113 0.48 -6.33 -1.68
N ILE A 114 0.26 -6.74 -2.92
CA ILE A 114 1.03 -6.32 -4.08
C ILE A 114 0.14 -5.65 -5.13
N TYR A 115 0.74 -4.78 -5.93
CA TYR A 115 0.10 -4.16 -7.08
C TYR A 115 0.85 -4.58 -8.34
N GLN A 116 0.18 -5.24 -9.28
CA GLN A 116 0.77 -5.66 -10.55
C GLN A 116 0.23 -4.83 -11.71
N GLY A 117 1.10 -4.39 -12.60
CA GLY A 117 0.68 -3.62 -13.77
C GLY A 117 1.82 -3.35 -14.72
N LYS A 118 1.69 -2.27 -15.50
CA LYS A 118 2.68 -1.89 -16.50
C LYS A 118 3.19 -0.48 -16.27
N TYR A 119 4.48 -0.30 -16.48
CA TYR A 119 5.12 1.01 -16.61
C TYR A 119 5.53 1.29 -18.05
N GLN A 120 5.54 2.56 -18.41
CA GLN A 120 6.18 3.10 -19.59
C GLN A 120 6.98 4.35 -19.19
N ASN A 121 8.31 4.27 -19.30
CA ASN A 121 9.22 5.37 -18.95
C ASN A 121 8.99 5.94 -17.53
N GLY A 122 8.75 5.04 -16.56
CA GLY A 122 8.51 5.41 -15.16
C GLY A 122 7.09 5.86 -14.84
N ILE A 123 6.17 5.86 -15.81
CA ILE A 123 4.76 6.20 -15.63
C ILE A 123 3.94 4.90 -15.58
N GLN A 124 3.08 4.76 -14.58
CA GLN A 124 2.10 3.67 -14.50
C GLN A 124 1.06 3.85 -15.59
N ILE A 125 0.78 2.82 -16.37
CA ILE A 125 -0.19 2.86 -17.48
C ILE A 125 -1.09 1.62 -17.45
N ASP A 126 -2.19 1.71 -18.18
CA ASP A 126 -3.16 0.64 -18.39
C ASP A 126 -3.72 0.12 -17.05
N ARG A 127 -4.08 -1.17 -17.04
CA ARG A 127 -4.66 -1.87 -15.90
C ARG A 127 -3.60 -2.20 -14.83
N TRP A 128 -3.98 -1.99 -13.58
CA TRP A 128 -3.24 -2.37 -12.39
C TRP A 128 -4.12 -3.20 -11.47
N ASP A 129 -3.68 -4.42 -11.15
CA ASP A 129 -4.39 -5.31 -10.23
C ASP A 129 -3.79 -5.20 -8.83
N SER A 130 -4.67 -5.09 -7.84
CA SER A 130 -4.36 -5.29 -6.43
C SER A 130 -4.54 -6.77 -6.12
N MET A 131 -3.50 -7.39 -5.59
CA MET A 131 -3.49 -8.78 -5.16
C MET A 131 -3.08 -8.86 -3.70
N TYR A 132 -3.56 -9.87 -3.00
CA TYR A 132 -3.26 -10.07 -1.58
C TYR A 132 -2.99 -11.55 -1.32
N ARG A 133 -2.08 -11.86 -0.41
CA ARG A 133 -1.78 -13.24 0.00
C ARG A 133 -1.95 -13.37 1.52
N LEU A 134 -2.62 -14.44 1.94
CA LEU A 134 -2.61 -14.89 3.33
C LEU A 134 -1.30 -15.62 3.61
N ASP A 135 -0.86 -15.61 4.86
CA ASP A 135 0.42 -16.14 5.34
C ASP A 135 0.68 -17.65 5.04
N ASP A 136 -0.28 -18.39 4.51
CA ASP A 136 -0.25 -19.86 4.43
C ASP A 136 -0.03 -20.42 3.02
N ASP A 137 0.87 -19.81 2.24
CA ASP A 137 1.34 -20.29 0.93
C ASP A 137 0.27 -20.45 -0.17
N ARG A 138 -0.97 -19.99 0.06
CA ARG A 138 -2.08 -20.14 -0.92
C ARG A 138 -1.94 -19.28 -2.19
N GLY A 139 -0.80 -18.61 -2.37
CA GLY A 139 -0.57 -17.68 -3.47
C GLY A 139 -1.39 -16.39 -3.35
N PHE A 140 -1.22 -15.51 -4.33
CA PHE A 140 -1.90 -14.22 -4.36
C PHE A 140 -3.33 -14.35 -4.91
N ILE A 141 -4.31 -13.85 -4.16
CA ILE A 141 -5.70 -13.69 -4.57
C ILE A 141 -5.96 -12.28 -5.10
N TYR A 142 -6.78 -12.19 -6.14
CA TYR A 142 -7.23 -10.92 -6.69
C TYR A 142 -8.22 -10.23 -5.75
N ILE A 143 -7.97 -8.95 -5.43
CA ILE A 143 -8.85 -8.14 -4.56
C ILE A 143 -9.43 -6.92 -5.27
N GLY A 144 -8.82 -6.46 -6.36
CA GLY A 144 -9.38 -5.37 -7.16
C GLY A 144 -8.45 -4.88 -8.26
N GLU A 145 -8.92 -3.89 -9.00
CA GLU A 145 -8.17 -3.29 -10.11
C GLU A 145 -8.40 -1.79 -10.19
N GLY A 146 -7.53 -1.12 -10.94
CA GLY A 146 -7.63 0.27 -11.35
C GLY A 146 -6.97 0.49 -12.71
N PHE A 147 -7.20 1.65 -13.33
CA PHE A 147 -6.67 1.98 -14.65
C PHE A 147 -5.97 3.34 -14.67
N PHE A 148 -4.77 3.38 -15.24
CA PHE A 148 -4.01 4.60 -15.47
C PHE A 148 -3.95 4.92 -16.96
N ASP A 149 -4.14 6.20 -17.31
CA ASP A 149 -3.99 6.65 -18.69
C ASP A 149 -2.50 6.78 -19.08
N GLU A 150 -2.23 7.19 -20.31
CA GLU A 150 -0.86 7.37 -20.82
C GLU A 150 -0.05 8.46 -20.08
N LYS A 151 -0.71 9.29 -19.28
CA LYS A 151 -0.09 10.33 -18.44
C LYS A 151 0.07 9.88 -16.98
N GLY A 152 -0.32 8.65 -16.65
CA GLY A 152 -0.30 8.13 -15.29
C GLY A 152 -1.43 8.65 -14.41
N GLN A 153 -2.54 9.08 -15.01
CA GLN A 153 -3.72 9.52 -14.26
C GLN A 153 -4.71 8.37 -14.09
N LYS A 154 -5.16 8.17 -12.86
CA LYS A 154 -6.25 7.23 -12.54
C LYS A 154 -7.53 7.65 -13.26
N TYR A 155 -8.19 6.67 -13.87
CA TYR A 155 -9.50 6.85 -14.51
C TYR A 155 -10.35 5.58 -14.41
N GLY A 156 -11.67 5.73 -14.65
CA GLY A 156 -12.61 4.61 -14.70
C GLY A 156 -12.83 3.96 -13.34
N LYS A 157 -13.28 2.70 -13.35
CA LYS A 157 -13.55 1.94 -12.11
C LYS A 157 -12.27 1.65 -11.35
N TRP A 158 -12.34 1.77 -10.04
CA TRP A 158 -11.20 1.61 -9.16
C TRP A 158 -11.57 0.95 -7.85
N ILE A 159 -10.67 0.11 -7.34
CA ILE A 159 -10.70 -0.42 -5.97
C ILE A 159 -9.46 0.08 -5.22
N GLU A 160 -9.69 0.85 -4.16
CA GLU A 160 -8.66 1.28 -3.23
C GLU A 160 -8.69 0.42 -1.97
N LEU A 161 -7.51 0.17 -1.41
CA LEU A 161 -7.41 -0.47 -0.11
C LEU A 161 -7.36 0.59 0.97
N TRP A 162 -7.90 0.25 2.13
CA TRP A 162 -7.73 1.09 3.31
C TRP A 162 -6.29 1.01 3.81
N ASP A 163 -5.80 2.09 4.43
CA ASP A 163 -4.43 2.11 4.95
C ASP A 163 -4.21 0.99 5.98
N ASN A 164 -5.21 0.69 6.81
CA ASN A 164 -5.15 -0.40 7.77
C ASN A 164 -5.66 -1.76 7.21
N PHE A 165 -5.62 -1.95 5.89
CA PHE A 165 -5.96 -3.24 5.29
C PHE A 165 -5.03 -4.31 5.85
N LYS A 166 -5.60 -5.36 6.44
CA LYS A 166 -4.88 -6.48 7.05
C LYS A 166 -5.75 -7.74 7.03
N ASP A 167 -5.16 -8.88 7.37
CA ASP A 167 -5.82 -10.20 7.35
C ASP A 167 -7.21 -10.22 7.96
N GLU A 168 -7.35 -9.61 9.14
CA GLU A 168 -8.58 -9.59 9.95
C GLU A 168 -9.46 -8.34 9.72
N SER A 169 -9.02 -7.40 8.89
CA SER A 169 -9.76 -6.16 8.63
C SER A 169 -9.52 -5.70 7.19
N GLN A 170 -10.31 -6.26 6.28
CA GLN A 170 -10.19 -5.97 4.85
C GLN A 170 -11.25 -4.97 4.45
N VAL A 171 -10.86 -3.69 4.45
CA VAL A 171 -11.69 -2.58 3.97
C VAL A 171 -11.19 -2.15 2.60
N ILE A 172 -12.12 -2.05 1.65
CA ILE A 172 -11.86 -1.50 0.33
C ILE A 172 -12.85 -0.37 0.01
N PHE A 173 -12.42 0.55 -0.85
CA PHE A 173 -13.25 1.60 -1.40
C PHE A 173 -13.40 1.38 -2.90
N LYS A 174 -14.64 1.25 -3.37
CA LYS A 174 -14.95 1.00 -4.77
C LYS A 174 -15.68 2.20 -5.36
N GLY A 175 -15.21 2.72 -6.47
CA GLY A 175 -15.88 3.81 -7.18
C GLY A 175 -15.20 4.11 -8.50
N GLU A 176 -15.31 5.35 -8.95
CA GLU A 176 -14.72 5.78 -10.21
C GLU A 176 -13.77 6.97 -10.03
N TYR A 177 -12.74 6.99 -10.85
CA TYR A 177 -11.82 8.10 -11.00
C TYR A 177 -12.07 8.82 -12.34
N ASN A 178 -11.88 10.14 -12.33
CA ASN A 178 -11.82 10.98 -13.52
C ASN A 178 -10.65 11.96 -13.36
N ASN A 179 -9.61 11.82 -14.19
CA ASN A 179 -8.40 12.62 -14.16
C ASN A 179 -7.79 12.74 -12.74
N ASN A 180 -7.46 11.60 -12.11
CA ASN A 180 -6.94 11.51 -10.74
C ASN A 180 -7.88 12.01 -9.63
N LYS A 181 -9.14 12.35 -9.92
CA LYS A 181 -10.13 12.73 -8.89
C LYS A 181 -11.17 11.65 -8.72
N LYS A 182 -11.52 11.33 -7.47
CA LYS A 182 -12.67 10.46 -7.17
C LYS A 182 -13.94 11.13 -7.69
N PHE A 183 -14.79 10.37 -8.36
CA PHE A 183 -15.98 10.89 -9.02
C PHE A 183 -17.19 9.98 -8.76
N GLY A 184 -18.37 10.57 -8.67
CA GLY A 184 -19.62 9.84 -8.59
C GLY A 184 -19.80 9.07 -7.27
N HIS A 185 -20.51 7.94 -7.34
CA HIS A 185 -20.79 7.12 -6.18
C HIS A 185 -19.59 6.24 -5.79
N TRP A 186 -19.27 6.25 -4.50
CA TRP A 186 -18.23 5.42 -3.90
C TRP A 186 -18.83 4.58 -2.78
N GLN A 187 -18.45 3.31 -2.74
CA GLN A 187 -18.88 2.32 -1.75
C GLN A 187 -17.70 1.98 -0.84
N THR A 188 -17.95 1.96 0.46
CA THR A 188 -17.02 1.38 1.43
C THR A 188 -17.46 -0.05 1.69
N MET A 189 -16.58 -1.00 1.38
CA MET A 189 -16.87 -2.42 1.52
C MET A 189 -15.94 -3.05 2.54
N PHE A 190 -16.45 -4.00 3.31
CA PHE A 190 -15.70 -4.68 4.36
C PHE A 190 -15.91 -6.19 4.27
N ARG A 191 -14.89 -6.94 4.70
CA ARG A 191 -15.02 -8.36 5.01
C ARG A 191 -14.06 -8.75 6.13
N TYR A 192 -14.43 -9.80 6.85
CA TYR A 192 -13.67 -10.33 7.98
C TYR A 192 -12.42 -11.09 7.56
N SER A 193 -12.51 -11.86 6.48
CA SER A 193 -11.41 -12.65 5.92
C SER A 193 -11.56 -12.75 4.41
N CYS A 194 -10.51 -13.19 3.72
CA CYS A 194 -10.57 -13.34 2.27
C CYS A 194 -11.57 -14.38 1.77
N ASN A 195 -12.00 -15.30 2.64
CA ASN A 195 -13.00 -16.32 2.33
C ASN A 195 -14.42 -15.78 2.39
N ASN A 196 -14.62 -14.58 2.94
CA ASN A 196 -15.91 -13.92 3.00
C ASN A 196 -16.13 -13.06 1.75
N SER A 197 -17.39 -12.93 1.34
CA SER A 197 -17.81 -11.89 0.41
C SER A 197 -17.71 -10.52 1.08
N PHE A 198 -17.38 -9.49 0.30
CA PHE A 198 -17.49 -8.11 0.78
C PHE A 198 -18.95 -7.69 0.97
N GLU A 199 -19.22 -6.99 2.06
CA GLU A 199 -20.48 -6.28 2.34
C GLU A 199 -20.27 -4.77 2.23
N ILE A 200 -21.32 -4.03 1.83
CA ILE A 200 -21.29 -2.57 1.78
C ILE A 200 -21.61 -2.04 3.18
N ILE A 201 -20.67 -1.34 3.79
CA ILE A 201 -20.82 -0.77 5.14
C ILE A 201 -20.84 0.76 5.14
N GLY A 202 -20.67 1.39 3.98
CA GLY A 202 -20.73 2.84 3.86
C GLY A 202 -20.44 3.35 2.46
N GLY A 203 -20.00 4.60 2.38
CA GLY A 203 -19.75 5.30 1.13
C GLY A 203 -20.55 6.58 1.00
N GLY A 204 -20.59 7.14 -0.21
CA GLY A 204 -21.29 8.38 -0.53
C GLY A 204 -21.04 8.83 -1.97
N HIS A 205 -21.09 10.13 -2.22
CA HIS A 205 -20.92 10.71 -3.55
C HIS A 205 -19.82 11.78 -3.57
N TYR A 206 -18.98 11.76 -4.61
CA TYR A 206 -18.02 12.81 -4.94
C TYR A 206 -18.51 13.64 -6.12
N ASN A 207 -18.32 14.95 -6.07
CA ASN A 207 -18.68 15.85 -7.18
C ASN A 207 -17.58 15.89 -8.27
N ASN A 208 -17.77 16.73 -9.30
CA ASN A 208 -16.82 16.90 -10.41
C ASN A 208 -15.42 17.38 -9.97
N ASP A 209 -15.32 18.03 -8.81
CA ASP A 209 -14.05 18.54 -8.27
C ASP A 209 -13.33 17.50 -7.41
N GLY A 210 -13.91 16.33 -7.20
CA GLY A 210 -13.38 15.30 -6.30
C GLY A 210 -13.69 15.55 -4.82
N LEU A 211 -14.69 16.39 -4.52
CA LEU A 211 -15.10 16.70 -3.17
C LEU A 211 -16.32 15.88 -2.76
N LYS A 212 -16.30 15.34 -1.54
CA LYS A 212 -17.46 14.66 -0.95
C LYS A 212 -18.67 15.61 -0.91
N GLN A 213 -19.83 15.09 -1.29
CA GLN A 213 -21.09 15.83 -1.31
C GLN A 213 -22.28 14.93 -0.94
N GLY A 214 -23.27 15.48 -0.25
CA GLY A 214 -24.50 14.79 0.13
C GLY A 214 -24.29 13.85 1.31
N ARG A 215 -25.13 12.83 1.41
CA ARG A 215 -25.09 11.85 2.51
C ARG A 215 -23.87 10.95 2.38
N TRP A 216 -23.24 10.67 3.52
CA TRP A 216 -22.05 9.84 3.63
C TRP A 216 -22.09 8.97 4.88
N ILE A 217 -21.46 7.81 4.77
CA ILE A 217 -21.12 6.94 5.88
C ILE A 217 -19.60 6.75 5.86
N ASP A 218 -18.93 7.36 6.84
CA ASP A 218 -17.49 7.29 7.06
C ASP A 218 -17.15 6.20 8.08
N LEU A 219 -15.97 5.59 7.93
CA LEU A 219 -15.39 4.74 8.97
C LEU A 219 -14.75 5.60 10.06
N SER A 220 -14.80 5.12 11.30
CA SER A 220 -13.96 5.66 12.38
C SER A 220 -12.48 5.41 12.08
N GLU A 221 -11.59 6.28 12.56
CA GLU A 221 -10.14 6.07 12.47
C GLU A 221 -9.69 4.78 13.18
N CYS A 222 -10.40 4.41 14.25
CA CYS A 222 -10.17 3.17 14.98
C CYS A 222 -10.95 1.97 14.42
N PHE A 223 -11.46 2.05 13.18
CA PHE A 223 -12.22 0.95 12.60
C PHE A 223 -11.37 -0.32 12.60
N SER A 224 -11.89 -1.42 13.13
CA SER A 224 -11.16 -2.68 13.19
C SER A 224 -12.13 -3.83 13.33
N LEU A 225 -11.61 -5.05 13.35
CA LEU A 225 -12.41 -6.25 13.62
C LEU A 225 -13.29 -6.08 14.87
N ASP A 226 -12.70 -5.58 15.96
CA ASP A 226 -13.36 -5.45 17.26
C ASP A 226 -14.04 -4.09 17.48
N HIS A 227 -13.71 -3.08 16.66
CA HIS A 227 -14.22 -1.72 16.78
C HIS A 227 -14.84 -1.25 15.47
N GLN A 228 -15.96 -1.84 15.08
CA GLN A 228 -16.69 -1.46 13.86
C GLN A 228 -17.60 -0.25 14.13
N VAL A 229 -16.98 0.94 14.19
CA VAL A 229 -17.67 2.22 14.37
C VAL A 229 -17.72 2.98 13.06
N ILE A 230 -18.93 3.40 12.67
CA ILE A 230 -19.17 4.25 11.49
C ILE A 230 -19.85 5.54 11.91
N ARG A 231 -19.74 6.57 11.07
CA ARG A 231 -20.36 7.87 11.26
C ARG A 231 -21.18 8.21 10.03
N GLN A 232 -22.45 8.53 10.21
CA GLN A 232 -23.34 8.93 9.13
C GLN A 232 -23.70 10.40 9.25
N GLY A 233 -23.61 11.14 8.14
CA GLY A 233 -23.94 12.55 8.10
C GLY A 233 -23.92 13.09 6.68
N GLU A 234 -23.73 14.39 6.54
CA GLU A 234 -23.71 15.05 5.23
C GLU A 234 -22.42 15.83 5.01
N TYR A 235 -21.98 15.87 3.76
CA TYR A 235 -20.90 16.71 3.28
C TYR A 235 -21.43 17.78 2.33
N LYS A 236 -20.84 18.97 2.40
CA LYS A 236 -21.01 20.05 1.43
C LYS A 236 -19.64 20.59 1.03
N PHE A 237 -19.27 20.45 -0.24
CA PHE A 237 -17.96 20.85 -0.78
C PHE A 237 -16.78 20.28 0.02
N GLY A 238 -16.84 18.99 0.34
CA GLY A 238 -15.78 18.29 1.07
C GLY A 238 -15.76 18.56 2.58
N LYS A 239 -16.61 19.43 3.11
CA LYS A 239 -16.72 19.70 4.55
C LYS A 239 -17.92 19.00 5.16
N LYS A 240 -17.73 18.40 6.34
CA LYS A 240 -18.82 17.84 7.15
C LYS A 240 -19.77 18.96 7.55
N CYS A 241 -21.07 18.74 7.42
CA CYS A 241 -22.12 19.64 7.89
C CYS A 241 -23.22 18.86 8.61
N ASN A 242 -24.12 19.58 9.28
CA ASN A 242 -25.22 19.03 10.07
C ASN A 242 -24.73 18.09 11.21
N CYS A 243 -25.67 17.41 11.87
CA CYS A 243 -25.36 16.46 12.93
C CYS A 243 -24.90 15.12 12.34
N TRP A 244 -23.84 14.54 12.93
CA TRP A 244 -23.34 13.23 12.58
C TRP A 244 -23.78 12.19 13.59
N VAL A 245 -24.40 11.12 13.11
CA VAL A 245 -24.83 9.99 13.94
C VAL A 245 -23.70 8.98 13.99
N VAL A 246 -23.27 8.62 15.19
CA VAL A 246 -22.27 7.57 15.39
C VAL A 246 -22.99 6.25 15.62
N MET A 247 -22.58 5.22 14.88
CA MET A 247 -23.16 3.89 15.00
C MET A 247 -22.07 2.86 15.23
N LYS A 248 -22.37 1.84 16.03
CA LYS A 248 -21.47 0.72 16.34
C LYS A 248 -22.13 -0.59 15.94
N ARG A 249 -21.38 -1.48 15.30
CA ARG A 249 -21.80 -2.87 15.09
C ARG A 249 -21.29 -3.74 16.23
N GLU A 250 -22.18 -4.55 16.80
CA GLU A 250 -21.83 -5.54 17.82
C GLU A 250 -21.48 -6.87 17.14
N ARG A 251 -20.29 -7.40 17.42
CA ARG A 251 -19.76 -8.62 16.78
C ARG A 251 -20.62 -9.86 17.03
N GLU A 252 -21.28 -9.94 18.18
CA GLU A 252 -21.98 -11.15 18.63
C GLU A 252 -23.38 -11.33 18.03
N LYS A 253 -23.96 -10.25 17.48
CA LYS A 253 -25.28 -10.31 16.86
C LYS A 253 -25.11 -10.66 15.39
N LYS A 254 -25.38 -11.92 15.04
CA LYS A 254 -25.50 -12.41 13.64
C LYS A 254 -26.46 -11.57 12.77
N ASN A 255 -27.29 -10.73 13.40
CA ASN A 255 -28.11 -9.75 12.71
C ASN A 255 -27.30 -8.45 12.59
N ASP A 256 -26.64 -8.31 11.46
CA ASP A 256 -25.70 -7.25 11.05
C ASP A 256 -26.32 -5.84 10.99
N VAL A 257 -26.72 -5.30 12.14
CA VAL A 257 -27.31 -3.97 12.21
C VAL A 257 -26.45 -3.06 13.08
N PHE A 258 -26.00 -1.96 12.49
CA PHE A 258 -25.37 -0.86 13.20
C PHE A 258 -26.39 -0.20 14.15
N GLN A 259 -26.05 -0.10 15.43
CA GLN A 259 -26.89 0.53 16.44
C GLN A 259 -26.43 1.97 16.67
N ILE A 260 -27.38 2.89 16.78
CA ILE A 260 -27.12 4.29 17.12
C ILE A 260 -26.58 4.35 18.55
N MET A 261 -25.41 4.96 18.74
CA MET A 261 -24.91 5.27 20.08
C MET A 261 -25.65 6.50 20.60
N ASP A 262 -26.27 6.38 21.76
CA ASP A 262 -27.18 7.39 22.31
C ASP A 262 -26.46 8.75 22.47
N SER A 263 -26.95 9.75 21.74
CA SER A 263 -26.36 11.09 21.61
C SER A 263 -26.27 11.88 22.92
N LYS A 264 -26.97 11.44 23.97
CA LYS A 264 -26.99 12.11 25.29
C LYS A 264 -25.66 12.07 26.04
N ASN A 265 -24.71 11.24 25.61
CA ASN A 265 -23.37 11.16 26.20
C ASN A 265 -22.27 11.82 25.32
N GLN A 266 -22.62 12.58 24.28
CA GLN A 266 -21.66 13.19 23.34
C GLN A 266 -21.59 14.73 23.40
N GLN A 267 -21.94 15.35 24.54
CA GLN A 267 -21.38 16.67 24.85
C GLN A 267 -19.89 16.46 25.21
N ILE A 268 -19.00 17.27 24.62
CA ILE A 268 -17.52 17.24 24.67
C ILE A 268 -16.93 16.67 23.38
N TYR A 269 -15.97 17.39 22.80
CA TYR A 269 -15.33 17.22 21.48
C TYR A 269 -16.00 17.92 20.28
N SER A 270 -16.46 19.16 20.47
CA SER A 270 -16.43 20.13 19.37
C SER A 270 -15.26 21.10 19.59
N ASP A 271 -14.31 21.05 18.65
CA ASP A 271 -13.39 22.13 18.28
C ASP A 271 -12.29 22.52 19.28
N GLN A 272 -11.20 21.75 19.29
CA GLN A 272 -9.86 22.35 19.35
C GLN A 272 -9.27 22.32 17.94
N ASN A 273 -9.37 23.47 17.28
CA ASN A 273 -8.74 23.78 16.00
C ASN A 273 -7.21 23.69 16.13
N TYR A 274 -6.59 22.93 15.22
CA TYR A 274 -5.26 23.19 14.67
C TYR A 274 -5.42 23.41 13.16
#